data_AF-A0AAV3WSA4-F1
#
_entry.id   AF-A0AAV3WSA4-F1
#
_cell.length_a   1.000
_cell.length_b   1.000
_cell.length_c   1.000
_cell.angle_alpha   90.00
_cell.angle_beta   90.00
_cell.angle_gamma   90.00
#
_symmetry.space_group_name_H-M   'P 1'
#
loop_
_entity.id
_entity.type
_entity.pdbx_description
1 polymer ?
#
loop_
_entity_poly.entity_id
_entity_poly.type
_entity_poly.pdbx_seq_one_letter_code
_entity_poly.pdbx_strand_id
1 'polypeptide(L)' 'MTGKKTDYKTFPYKSISRFSVETSGHFDLDAELKIYISGALEPAQTLLFRKDDSINAIQKALAAGIMQ' A
#
# COMPACT_ATOMS: atom_id res chain seq x y z
N MET A 1 27.31 -11.60 -3.72
CA MET A 1 26.15 -11.61 -4.64
C MET A 1 24.93 -11.16 -3.85
N THR A 2 24.61 -9.87 -3.81
CA THR A 2 23.40 -9.39 -3.11
C THR A 2 22.51 -8.67 -4.10
N GLY A 3 22.00 -9.43 -5.08
CA GLY A 3 20.91 -8.93 -5.91
C GLY A 3 19.71 -8.66 -5.00
N LYS A 4 19.42 -7.38 -4.74
CA LYS A 4 18.13 -6.99 -4.17
C LYS A 4 17.07 -7.45 -5.16
N LYS A 5 16.38 -8.56 -4.85
CA LYS A 5 15.23 -9.02 -5.62
C LYS A 5 14.11 -8.01 -5.38
N THR A 6 13.90 -7.13 -6.35
CA THR A 6 12.77 -6.22 -6.37
C THR A 6 11.64 -6.90 -7.11
N ASP A 7 10.57 -7.21 -6.40
CA ASP A 7 9.34 -7.79 -6.95
C ASP A 7 8.38 -6.64 -7.29
N TYR A 8 8.01 -6.51 -8.56
CA TYR A 8 7.05 -5.51 -9.01
C TYR A 8 5.71 -6.20 -9.27
N LYS A 9 4.72 -5.91 -8.42
CA LYS A 9 3.35 -6.36 -8.63
C LYS A 9 2.47 -5.18 -9.03
N THR A 10 1.79 -5.32 -10.17
CA THR A 10 0.83 -4.32 -10.64
C THR A 10 -0.57 -4.84 -10.39
N PHE A 11 -1.37 -4.06 -9.66
CA PHE A 11 -2.78 -4.32 -9.46
C PHE A 11 -3.57 -3.22 -10.16
N PRO A 12 -4.48 -3.56 -11.10
CA PRO A 12 -5.33 -2.55 -11.71
C PRO A 12 -6.26 -1.93 -10.67
N TYR A 13 -6.38 -0.60 -10.66
CA TYR A 13 -7.19 0.15 -9.68
C TYR A 13 -8.65 -0.33 -9.63
N LYS A 14 -9.24 -0.67 -10.78
CA LYS A 14 -10.58 -1.27 -10.90
C LYS A 14 -10.77 -2.53 -10.04
N SER A 15 -9.72 -3.31 -9.83
CA SER A 15 -9.78 -4.55 -9.06
C SER A 15 -9.54 -4.32 -7.57
N ILE A 16 -9.03 -3.15 -7.18
CA ILE A 16 -8.82 -2.77 -5.78
C ILE A 16 -10.17 -2.31 -5.23
N SER A 17 -10.77 -3.16 -4.39
CA SER A 17 -12.06 -2.87 -3.77
C SER A 17 -11.91 -1.93 -2.59
N ARG A 18 -10.86 -2.12 -1.80
CA ARG A 18 -10.54 -1.27 -0.65
C ARG A 18 -9.04 -1.33 -0.35
N PHE A 19 -8.56 -0.35 0.39
CA PHE A 19 -7.21 -0.36 0.94
C PHE A 19 -7.27 0.08 2.41
N SER A 20 -6.28 -0.32 3.19
CA SER A 20 -6.12 0.08 4.59
C SER A 20 -4.68 0.50 4.81
N VAL A 21 -4.47 1.68 5.37
CA VAL A 21 -3.14 2.16 5.77
C VAL A 21 -3.15 2.27 7.28
N GLU A 22 -2.26 1.53 7.94
CA GLU A 22 -2.04 1.61 9.38
C GLU A 22 -0.67 2.26 9.62
N THR A 23 -0.67 3.44 10.24
CA THR A 23 0.56 4.21 10.54
C THR A 23 0.85 4.11 12.03
N SER A 24 2.08 3.76 12.42
CA SER A 24 2.51 3.69 13.83
C SER A 24 2.80 5.07 14.42
N GLY A 25 1.77 5.90 14.55
CA GLY A 25 1.84 7.20 15.23
C GLY A 25 2.77 8.21 14.55
N HIS A 26 2.83 9.42 15.11
CA HIS A 26 3.49 10.57 14.49
C HIS A 26 5.03 10.48 14.43
N PHE A 27 5.63 9.42 15.00
CA PHE A 27 7.08 9.33 15.25
C PHE A 27 7.74 8.05 14.73
N ASP A 28 7.01 6.93 14.66
CA ASP A 28 7.49 5.71 14.00
C ASP A 28 6.97 5.76 12.57
N LEU A 29 7.87 6.07 11.64
CA LEU A 29 7.61 6.27 10.21
C LEU A 29 7.32 4.97 9.46
N ASP A 30 6.81 4.02 10.22
CA ASP A 30 6.49 2.68 9.82
C ASP A 30 4.99 2.67 9.54
N ALA A 31 4.64 2.35 8.31
CA ALA A 31 3.26 2.19 7.91
C ALA A 31 3.07 0.88 7.17
N GLU A 32 1.92 0.28 7.40
CA GLU A 32 1.50 -0.93 6.73
C GLU A 32 0.33 -0.62 5.80
N LEU A 33 0.52 -0.83 4.50
CA LEU A 33 -0.54 -0.76 3.50
C LEU A 33 -1.04 -2.16 3.19
N LYS A 34 -2.33 -2.37 3.39
CA LYS A 34 -3.06 -3.59 3.01
C LYS A 34 -3.96 -3.27 1.82
N ILE A 35 -3.77 -3.98 0.72
CA ILE A 35 -4.59 -3.85 -0.50
C ILE A 35 -5.59 -5.01 -0.55
N TYR A 36 -6.86 -4.72 -0.75
CA TYR A 36 -7.91 -5.72 -0.88
C TYR A 36 -8.47 -5.67 -2.30
N ILE A 37 -8.50 -6.84 -2.93
CA ILE A 37 -9.13 -7.02 -4.24
C ILE A 37 -10.60 -7.39 -4.07
N SER A 38 -11.44 -7.00 -5.03
CA SER A 38 -12.87 -7.35 -5.03
C SER A 38 -13.08 -8.84 -4.87
N GLY A 39 -13.76 -9.23 -3.78
CA GLY A 39 -14.07 -10.63 -3.47
C GLY A 39 -13.09 -11.32 -2.51
N ALA A 40 -12.00 -10.67 -2.10
CA ALA A 40 -11.07 -11.22 -1.11
C ALA A 40 -11.39 -10.73 0.31
N LEU A 41 -11.50 -11.68 1.26
CA LEU A 41 -11.60 -11.40 2.70
C LEU A 41 -10.26 -10.96 3.29
N GLU A 42 -9.17 -11.53 2.77
CA GLU A 42 -7.81 -11.26 3.20
C GLU A 42 -7.13 -10.22 2.29
N PRO A 43 -6.15 -9.46 2.80
CA PRO A 43 -5.40 -8.53 1.97
C PRO A 43 -4.61 -9.30 0.91
N ALA A 44 -4.78 -8.92 -0.35
CA ALA A 44 -4.06 -9.51 -1.48
C ALA A 44 -2.55 -9.22 -1.39
N GLN A 45 -2.18 -8.06 -0.85
CA GLN A 45 -0.80 -7.70 -0.54
C GLN A 45 -0.75 -6.81 0.70
N THR A 46 0.28 -7.05 1.51
CA THR A 46 0.69 -6.21 2.64
C THR A 46 2.05 -5.63 2.31
N LEU A 47 2.14 -4.30 2.23
CA LEU A 47 3.37 -3.57 1.97
C LEU A 47 3.77 -2.82 3.24
N LEU A 48 4.96 -3.13 3.73
CA LEU A 48 5.56 -2.46 4.88
C LEU A 48 6.42 -1.32 4.36
N PHE A 49 5.99 -0.10 4.63
CA PHE A 49 6.75 1.11 4.36
C PHE A 49 7.54 1.46 5.61
N ARG A 50 8.84 1.64 5.42
CA ARG A 50 9.73 2.20 6.44
C ARG A 50 10.24 3.52 5.87
N LYS A 51 9.88 4.63 6.51
CA LYS A 51 10.40 6.01 6.36
C LYS A 51 9.50 7.03 5.61
N ASP A 52 9.19 8.07 6.39
CA ASP A 52 8.56 9.40 6.26
C ASP A 52 7.84 9.78 4.96
N ASP A 53 8.55 9.90 3.84
CA ASP A 53 8.02 10.68 2.71
C ASP A 53 7.02 9.92 1.83
N SER A 54 7.12 8.59 1.78
CA SER A 54 6.33 7.82 0.82
C SER A 54 4.87 7.61 1.27
N ILE A 55 4.60 7.63 2.58
CA ILE A 55 3.29 7.26 3.12
C ILE A 55 2.20 8.28 2.76
N ASN A 56 2.49 9.57 2.94
CA ASN A 56 1.54 10.63 2.56
C ASN A 56 1.30 10.67 1.05
N ALA A 57 2.35 10.46 0.24
CA ALA A 57 2.23 10.41 -1.21
C ALA A 57 1.39 9.20 -1.67
N ILE A 58 1.61 8.03 -1.08
CA ILE A 58 0.84 6.80 -1.33
C ILE A 58 -0.63 6.99 -0.93
N GLN A 59 -0.90 7.55 0.25
CA GLN A 59 -2.27 7.84 0.69
C GLN A 59 -2.98 8.77 -0.29
N LYS A 60 -2.32 9.85 -0.72
CA LYS A 60 -2.89 10.80 -1.68
C LYS A 60 -3.10 10.19 -3.06
N ALA A 61 -2.15 9.37 -3.54
CA ALA A 61 -2.25 8.68 -4.83
C ALA A 61 -3.35 7.61 -4.85
N LEU A 62 -3.47 6.82 -3.77
CA LEU A 62 -4.52 5.81 -3.65
C LEU A 62 -5.90 6.45 -3.52
N ALA A 63 -6.03 7.53 -2.75
CA ALA A 63 -7.27 8.30 -2.65
C ALA A 63 -7.69 8.88 -4.00
N ALA A 64 -6.75 9.45 -4.75
CA ALA A 64 -7.01 9.98 -6.09
C ALA A 64 -7.38 8.89 -7.11
N GLY A 65 -6.72 7.72 -7.06
CA GLY A 65 -6.94 6.64 -8.03
C GLY A 65 -8.23 5.85 -7.84
N ILE A 66 -8.79 5.80 -6.62
CA ILE A 66 -10.03 5.06 -6.31
C ILE A 66 -11.28 5.94 -6.43
N MET A 67 -11.15 7.27 -6.34
CA MET A 67 -12.27 8.23 -6.45
C MET A 67 -12.56 8.68 -7.90
N GLN A 68 -12.07 7.97 -8.93
CA GLN A 68 -12.33 8.27 -10.35
C GLN A 68 -13.42 7.39 -10.92
#